data_AF-A0AAD9QR55-F1
#
_entry.id   AF-A0AAD9QR55-F1
#
_cell.length_a   1.000
_cell.length_b   1.000
_cell.length_c   1.000
_cell.angle_alpha   90.00
_cell.angle_beta   90.00
_cell.angle_gamma   90.00
#
_symmetry.space_group_name_H-M   'P 1'
#
loop_
_entity.id
_entity.type
_entity.pdbx_description
1 polymer ?
#
loop_
_entity_poly.entity_id
_entity_poly.type
_entity_poly.pdbx_seq_one_letter_code
_entity_poly.pdbx_strand_id
1 'polypeptide(L)'
;MTVKHVASFHAPLKSEDTSILAIAKPCAVVVDLKELFGAESKSQVYAHLHELLAKKEMSLIEFISYDDACHLKKYAQNSVRRNITRTAQKMAEMEMIVDRFHVKNHVDRGARSIAILTTVMTLRM
;
A
#
# COMPACT_ATOMS: atom_id res chain seq x y z
N MET A 1 29.15 -1.25 -13.40
CA MET A 1 28.70 -2.37 -14.24
C MET A 1 28.33 -3.54 -13.35
N THR A 2 27.06 -3.94 -13.43
CA THR A 2 26.54 -5.31 -13.26
C THR A 2 26.44 -5.96 -11.85
N VAL A 3 25.26 -5.72 -11.24
CA VAL A 3 24.32 -6.59 -10.49
C VAL A 3 24.75 -8.03 -10.10
N LYS A 4 24.47 -8.42 -8.83
CA LYS A 4 23.52 -9.48 -8.41
C LYS A 4 23.85 -10.01 -7.01
N HIS A 5 22.95 -9.77 -6.04
CA HIS A 5 22.49 -10.79 -5.08
C HIS A 5 21.15 -10.33 -4.51
N VAL A 6 20.08 -10.60 -5.27
CA VAL A 6 18.72 -10.70 -4.71
C VAL A 6 18.68 -12.06 -4.03
N ALA A 7 18.57 -12.08 -2.71
CA ALA A 7 18.37 -13.31 -1.96
C ALA A 7 16.94 -13.81 -2.21
N SER A 8 16.80 -14.81 -3.08
CA SER A 8 15.57 -15.56 -3.25
C SER A 8 15.50 -16.60 -2.13
N PHE A 9 14.70 -16.34 -1.09
CA PHE A 9 14.33 -17.35 -0.10
C PHE A 9 13.22 -18.22 -0.69
N HIS A 10 13.57 -19.44 -1.11
CA HIS A 10 12.61 -20.48 -1.46
C HIS A 10 12.23 -21.26 -0.18
N ALA A 11 11.15 -20.84 0.47
CA ALA A 11 10.41 -21.73 1.37
C ALA A 11 9.36 -22.50 0.55
N PRO A 12 9.16 -23.81 0.77
CA PRO A 12 8.24 -24.61 -0.02
C PRO A 12 6.80 -24.33 0.43
N LEU A 13 6.12 -23.39 -0.23
CA LEU A 13 4.71 -23.10 0.02
C LEU A 13 3.85 -23.95 -0.93
N LYS A 14 3.01 -24.81 -0.35
CA LYS A 14 2.01 -25.62 -1.08
C LYS A 14 0.97 -24.70 -1.71
N SER A 15 0.69 -24.97 -2.98
CA SER A 15 -0.19 -24.26 -3.91
C SER A 15 -1.58 -23.91 -3.37
N GLU A 16 -1.88 -22.63 -3.20
CA GLU A 16 -2.90 -21.84 -3.91
C GLU A 16 -2.41 -20.36 -3.92
N ASP A 17 -2.61 -19.62 -5.01
CA ASP A 17 -1.92 -18.36 -5.32
C ASP A 17 -1.79 -17.41 -4.11
N THR A 18 -0.57 -17.28 -3.58
CA THR A 18 -0.28 -16.48 -2.39
C THR A 18 0.74 -15.43 -2.79
N SER A 19 0.49 -14.17 -2.46
CA SER A 19 1.41 -13.06 -2.71
C SER A 19 1.85 -12.39 -1.40
N ILE A 20 2.87 -11.54 -1.47
CA ILE A 20 3.38 -10.81 -0.30
C ILE A 20 3.17 -9.31 -0.53
N LEU A 21 2.45 -8.67 0.38
CA LEU A 21 2.40 -7.23 0.51
C LEU A 21 3.61 -6.77 1.33
N ALA A 22 4.60 -6.20 0.65
CA ALA A 22 5.72 -5.54 1.30
C ALA A 22 5.43 -4.05 1.49
N ILE A 23 5.54 -3.57 2.73
CA ILE A 23 5.37 -2.17 3.07
C ILE A 23 6.75 -1.58 3.38
N ALA A 24 7.19 -0.63 2.56
CA ALA A 24 8.47 0.04 2.71
C ALA A 24 8.32 1.53 3.07
N LYS A 25 9.43 2.12 3.51
CA LYS A 25 9.66 3.57 3.55
C LYS A 25 10.39 4.00 2.26
N PRO A 26 10.50 5.31 1.96
CA PRO A 26 11.21 5.80 0.75
C PRO A 26 12.69 5.45 0.73
N CYS A 27 13.28 5.25 1.91
CA CYS A 27 14.65 4.80 2.07
C CYS A 27 14.83 3.29 1.84
N ALA A 28 13.85 2.62 1.22
CA ALA A 28 13.82 1.18 0.94
C ALA A 28 13.86 0.26 2.17
N VAL A 29 13.64 0.81 3.37
CA VAL A 29 13.49 0.00 4.59
C VAL A 29 12.10 -0.59 4.62
N VAL A 30 12.01 -1.92 4.60
CA VAL A 30 10.76 -2.66 4.79
C VAL A 30 10.35 -2.58 6.26
N VAL A 31 9.14 -2.10 6.51
CA VAL A 31 8.57 -1.94 7.86
C VAL A 31 7.49 -2.95 8.19
N ASP A 32 6.92 -3.60 7.18
CA ASP A 32 5.96 -4.69 7.35
C ASP A 32 5.98 -5.63 6.15
N LEU A 33 5.66 -6.90 6.39
CA LEU A 33 5.51 -7.95 5.39
C LEU A 33 4.25 -8.73 5.74
N LYS A 34 3.28 -8.76 4.82
CA LYS A 34 2.01 -9.45 5.02
C LYS A 34 1.76 -10.41 3.88
N GLU A 35 1.41 -11.64 4.23
CA GLU A 35 0.91 -12.61 3.27
C GLU A 35 -0.50 -12.21 2.82
N LEU A 36 -0.74 -12.27 1.50
CA LEU A 36 -2.05 -12.09 0.90
C LEU A 36 -2.51 -13.45 0.40
N PHE A 37 -3.73 -13.83 0.81
CA PHE A 37 -4.31 -15.11 0.48
C PHE A 37 -5.18 -14.99 -0.78
N GLY A 38 -4.97 -15.88 -1.74
CA GLY A 38 -5.63 -15.85 -3.04
C GLY A 38 -5.22 -14.62 -3.85
N ALA A 39 -6.20 -14.02 -4.54
CA ALA A 39 -5.96 -12.76 -5.25
C ALA A 39 -5.89 -11.57 -4.27
N GLU A 40 -4.96 -10.65 -4.52
CA GLU A 40 -4.89 -9.38 -3.83
C GLU A 40 -6.25 -8.66 -3.88
N SER A 41 -6.78 -8.28 -2.72
CA SER A 41 -8.04 -7.55 -2.63
C SER A 41 -7.90 -6.25 -1.85
N LYS A 42 -8.75 -5.27 -2.17
CA LYS A 42 -8.75 -3.97 -1.46
C LYS A 42 -9.03 -4.10 0.02
N SER A 43 -9.83 -5.07 0.42
CA SER A 43 -10.10 -5.32 1.84
C SER A 43 -8.84 -5.79 2.57
N GLN A 44 -8.07 -6.71 1.97
CA GLN A 44 -6.81 -7.19 2.54
C GLN A 44 -5.79 -6.05 2.66
N VAL A 45 -5.52 -5.34 1.55
CA VAL A 45 -4.57 -4.21 1.55
C VAL A 45 -4.99 -3.11 2.53
N TYR A 46 -6.28 -2.76 2.57
CA TYR A 46 -6.80 -1.78 3.52
C TYR A 46 -6.62 -2.22 4.98
N ALA A 47 -6.92 -3.49 5.30
CA ALA A 47 -6.77 -4.00 6.66
C ALA A 47 -5.31 -3.95 7.14
N HIS A 48 -4.37 -4.37 6.30
CA HIS A 48 -2.94 -4.32 6.63
C HIS A 48 -2.41 -2.89 6.79
N LEU A 49 -2.81 -1.96 5.91
CA LEU A 49 -2.45 -0.55 6.05
C LEU A 49 -3.08 0.09 7.29
N HIS A 50 -4.31 -0.28 7.62
CA HIS A 50 -4.99 0.20 8.82
C HIS A 50 -4.28 -0.26 10.09
N GLU A 51 -3.91 -1.55 10.17
CA GLU A 51 -3.13 -2.11 11.27
C GLU A 51 -1.78 -1.38 11.43
N LEU A 52 -1.08 -1.14 10.32
CA LEU A 52 0.20 -0.43 10.32
C LEU A 52 0.06 1.03 10.77
N LEU A 53 -0.92 1.76 10.24
CA LEU A 53 -1.14 3.18 10.55
C LEU A 53 -1.71 3.42 11.95
N ALA A 54 -2.26 2.39 12.59
CA ALA A 54 -2.66 2.46 14.00
C ALA A 54 -1.46 2.49 14.96
N LYS A 55 -0.26 2.09 14.51
CA LYS A 55 0.97 2.13 15.32
C LYS A 55 1.45 3.58 15.51
N LYS A 56 1.87 3.94 16.73
CA LYS A 56 2.26 5.32 17.07
C LYS A 56 3.47 5.81 16.26
N GLU A 57 4.36 4.90 15.92
CA GLU A 57 5.57 5.10 15.10
C GLU A 57 5.23 5.52 13.67
N MET A 58 4.01 5.24 13.21
CA MET A 58 3.51 5.56 11.87
C MET A 58 2.61 6.83 11.86
N SER A 59 2.58 7.56 12.97
CA SER A 59 1.77 8.78 13.12
C SER A 59 2.13 9.87 12.12
N LEU A 60 3.42 9.99 11.78
CA LEU A 60 3.98 10.98 10.84
C LEU A 60 3.79 10.62 9.35
N ILE A 61 3.15 9.50 9.04
CA ILE A 61 2.86 9.15 7.64
C ILE A 61 1.77 10.07 7.12
N GLU A 62 2.10 10.75 6.02
CA GLU A 62 1.24 11.71 5.33
C GLU A 62 0.67 11.19 4.01
N PHE A 63 1.37 10.24 3.36
CA PHE A 63 0.95 9.73 2.06
C PHE A 63 1.30 8.26 1.82
N ILE A 64 0.46 7.62 1.00
CA ILE A 64 0.61 6.23 0.57
C ILE A 64 0.79 6.23 -0.93
N SER A 65 1.89 5.61 -1.39
CA SER A 65 2.06 5.23 -2.79
C SER A 65 1.67 3.78 -2.98
N TYR A 66 0.75 3.53 -3.90
CA TYR A 66 0.27 2.20 -4.24
C TYR A 66 -0.26 2.21 -5.68
N ASP A 67 0.07 1.18 -6.45
CA ASP A 67 -0.23 1.10 -7.89
C ASP A 67 -1.72 1.27 -8.17
N ASP A 68 -2.57 0.64 -7.36
CA ASP A 68 -4.02 0.77 -7.45
C ASP A 68 -4.63 1.58 -6.29
N ALA A 69 -3.96 2.70 -5.98
CA ALA A 69 -4.35 3.68 -4.96
C ALA A 69 -5.67 4.40 -5.25
N CYS A 70 -6.08 4.55 -6.51
CA CYS A 70 -7.33 5.23 -6.85
C CYS A 70 -8.55 4.46 -6.31
N HIS A 71 -8.58 3.14 -6.52
CA HIS A 71 -9.63 2.29 -5.98
C HIS A 71 -9.51 2.13 -4.46
N LEU A 72 -8.29 2.07 -3.90
CA LEU A 72 -8.08 2.02 -2.45
C LEU A 72 -8.60 3.30 -1.75
N LYS A 73 -8.38 4.48 -2.35
CA LYS A 73 -8.86 5.75 -1.82
C LYS A 73 -10.39 5.77 -1.74
N LYS A 74 -11.07 5.36 -2.83
CA LYS A 74 -12.53 5.20 -2.83
C LYS A 74 -13.02 4.20 -1.78
N TYR A 75 -12.30 3.09 -1.64
CA TYR A 75 -12.60 2.07 -0.63
C TYR A 75 -12.54 2.66 0.79
N ALA A 76 -11.53 3.50 1.08
CA ALA A 76 -11.36 4.18 2.37
C ALA A 76 -12.39 5.30 2.63
N GLN A 77 -12.80 6.03 1.59
CA GLN A 77 -13.73 7.16 1.68
C GLN A 77 -15.20 6.76 1.85
N ASN A 78 -15.52 5.47 1.71
CA ASN A 78 -16.87 4.96 1.87
C ASN A 78 -17.50 5.43 3.20
N SER A 79 -18.72 5.97 3.15
CA SER A 79 -19.40 6.64 4.27
C SER A 79 -19.57 5.73 5.50
N VAL A 80 -19.78 4.44 5.29
CA VAL A 80 -19.92 3.44 6.37
C VAL A 80 -18.57 3.18 7.05
N ARG A 81 -17.46 3.22 6.30
CA ARG A 81 -16.12 2.84 6.81
C ARG A 81 -15.31 4.00 7.37
N ARG A 82 -15.37 5.17 6.74
CA ARG A 82 -14.46 6.30 7.01
C ARG A 82 -14.47 6.79 8.46
N ASN A 83 -15.56 6.60 9.20
CA ASN A 83 -15.75 7.16 10.54
C ASN A 83 -15.74 6.10 11.66
N ILE A 84 -15.39 4.84 11.35
CA ILE A 84 -15.41 3.75 12.37
C ILE A 84 -14.28 3.93 13.40
N THR A 85 -13.11 4.39 12.97
CA THR A 85 -11.94 4.59 13.84
C THR A 85 -11.16 5.82 13.41
N ARG A 86 -10.34 6.38 14.31
CA ARG A 86 -9.42 7.48 13.98
C ARG A 86 -8.49 7.14 12.82
N THR A 87 -8.01 5.89 12.76
CA THR A 87 -7.16 5.43 11.65
C THR A 87 -7.94 5.35 10.34
N ALA A 88 -9.19 4.89 10.36
CA ALA A 88 -10.05 4.89 9.17
C ALA A 88 -10.29 6.31 8.66
N GLN A 89 -10.54 7.27 9.57
CA GLN A 89 -10.67 8.68 9.21
C GLN A 89 -9.38 9.22 8.59
N LYS A 90 -8.23 8.94 9.24
CA LYS A 90 -6.90 9.30 8.71
C LYS A 90 -6.69 8.76 7.30
N MET A 91 -6.97 7.47 7.05
CA MET A 91 -6.85 6.87 5.71
C MET A 91 -7.81 7.49 4.68
N ALA A 92 -9.04 7.80 5.08
CA ALA A 92 -10.03 8.44 4.21
C ALA A 92 -9.62 9.86 3.80
N GLU A 93 -8.82 10.56 4.62
CA GLU A 93 -8.33 11.92 4.39
C GLU A 93 -6.93 11.94 3.74
N MET A 94 -6.10 10.92 3.97
CA MET A 94 -4.70 10.82 3.53
C MET A 94 -4.52 10.96 2.01
N GLU A 95 -3.46 11.65 1.58
CA GLU A 95 -3.11 11.71 0.16
C GLU A 95 -2.65 10.32 -0.33
N MET A 96 -3.28 9.80 -1.38
CA MET A 96 -2.91 8.52 -1.99
C MET A 96 -2.41 8.78 -3.42
N ILE A 97 -1.20 8.30 -3.69
CA ILE A 97 -0.47 8.52 -4.93
C ILE A 97 -0.52 7.23 -5.74
N VAL A 98 -0.96 7.35 -6.98
CA VAL A 98 -0.99 6.28 -7.98
C VAL A 98 0.30 6.29 -8.78
N ASP A 99 0.80 5.11 -9.15
CA ASP A 99 1.92 5.01 -10.09
C ASP A 99 1.53 5.60 -11.45
N ARG A 100 2.41 6.40 -12.07
CA ARG A 100 2.24 6.91 -13.44
C ARG A 100 2.07 5.79 -14.48
N PHE A 101 2.61 4.61 -14.26
CA PHE A 101 2.43 3.44 -15.13
C PHE A 101 1.10 2.72 -14.89
N HIS A 102 0.30 3.12 -13.90
CA HIS A 102 -1.09 2.68 -13.79
C HIS A 102 -1.86 3.09 -15.04
N VAL A 103 -2.47 2.11 -15.69
CA VAL A 103 -3.04 2.27 -17.05
C VAL A 103 -4.04 3.42 -17.05
N LYS A 104 -3.81 4.42 -17.91
CA LYS A 104 -4.50 5.74 -17.92
C LYS A 104 -6.04 5.69 -17.93
N ASN A 105 -6.66 4.56 -18.28
CA ASN A 105 -8.12 4.37 -18.31
C ASN A 105 -8.69 3.59 -17.11
N HIS A 106 -7.85 3.22 -16.14
CA HIS A 106 -8.23 2.58 -14.86
C HIS A 106 -7.98 3.49 -13.66
N VAL A 107 -7.76 4.79 -13.90
CA VAL A 107 -7.54 5.80 -12.86
C VAL A 107 -8.84 6.55 -12.58
N ASP A 108 -9.30 6.52 -11.33
CA ASP A 108 -10.41 7.34 -10.91
C ASP A 108 -10.03 8.81 -10.71
N ARG A 109 -10.97 9.74 -10.97
CA ARG A 109 -10.78 11.17 -10.71
C ARG A 109 -10.42 11.39 -9.23
N GLY A 110 -9.24 11.95 -8.97
CA GLY A 110 -8.80 12.35 -7.63
C GLY A 110 -7.45 11.79 -7.16
N ALA A 111 -6.86 10.83 -7.87
CA ALA A 111 -5.50 10.37 -7.59
C ALA A 111 -4.46 11.26 -8.27
N ARG A 112 -3.37 11.60 -7.56
CA ARG A 112 -2.18 12.24 -8.15
C ARG A 112 -1.24 11.15 -8.63
N SER A 113 -0.74 11.28 -9.86
CA SER A 113 0.16 10.30 -10.46
C SER A 113 1.62 10.76 -10.39
N ILE A 114 2.49 9.93 -9.81
CA ILE A 114 3.94 10.14 -9.79
C ILE A 114 4.62 8.85 -10.27
N ALA A 115 5.75 8.96 -10.97
CA ALA A 115 6.55 7.78 -11.32
C ALA A 115 7.22 7.27 -10.04
N ILE A 116 6.77 6.12 -9.53
CA ILE A 116 7.29 5.55 -8.29
C ILE A 116 7.80 4.16 -8.62
N LEU A 117 9.11 3.95 -8.50
CA LEU A 117 9.76 2.69 -8.89
C LEU A 117 9.55 1.57 -7.85
N THR A 118 8.92 1.84 -6.71
CA THR A 118 8.80 0.89 -5.58
C THR A 118 7.62 1.23 -4.67
N THR A 119 6.73 0.26 -4.46
CA THR A 119 5.49 0.40 -3.68
C THR A 119 5.75 0.58 -2.17
N VAL A 120 4.87 1.42 -1.60
CA VAL A 120 4.55 1.72 -0.19
C VAL A 120 5.32 2.86 0.51
N MET A 121 4.47 3.71 1.12
CA MET A 121 4.64 4.78 2.11
C MET A 121 5.85 5.71 2.00
N THR A 122 5.54 7.00 1.83
CA THR A 122 6.54 8.05 1.93
C THR A 122 6.33 8.85 3.20
N LEU A 123 7.30 8.74 4.12
CA LEU A 123 7.47 9.68 5.23
C LEU A 123 8.30 10.84 4.69
N ARG A 124 7.79 12.07 4.75
CA ARG A 124 8.68 13.23 4.83
C ARG A 124 9.17 13.32 6.28
N MET A 125 10.48 13.44 6.45
CA MET A 125 11.10 13.82 7.73
C MET A 125 11.01 15.32 7.91
#